data_AF-A0A139H2I5-F1
#
_entry.id   AF-A0A139H2I5-F1
#
_cell.length_a   1.000
_cell.length_b   1.000
_cell.length_c   1.000
_cell.angle_alpha   90.00
_cell.angle_beta   90.00
_cell.angle_gamma   90.00
#
_symmetry.space_group_name_H-M   'P 1'
#
loop_
_entity.id
_entity.type
_entity.pdbx_description
1 polymer ?
#
loop_
_entity_poly.entity_id
_entity_poly.type
_entity_poly.pdbx_seq_one_letter_code
_entity_poly.pdbx_strand_id
1 'polypeptide(L)'
;MASPRPPPGRSSKKLEPHQEWIAERYHAKATVEEILVELMTKHHLQIGRSTLTKQIANWGLRVRRPKWEDSQALRRHVKHCFDRLQLTDEAARLELQKHGYDIAPTRLAKLRKEMGMYKRTEKEQRPLQEGQVEEILRKEFEDPQIRDMSLKKLHKYLHAKHNIWGRDRLYDIARKLDPEGPARRLKIQMKETRAKQRAAELRKHQGGQGEEEVPREPDAPQQQLPLPAGPAYPPSTDAANYDPALIYSQPYGYHQAFS
;
A
#
# COMPACT_ATOMS: atom_id res chain seq x y z
N MET A 1 6.31 -32.90 -58.15
CA MET A 1 6.64 -31.58 -57.54
C MET A 1 7.28 -31.83 -56.20
N ALA A 2 8.57 -31.50 -56.03
CA ALA A 2 9.30 -31.74 -54.79
C ALA A 2 9.12 -30.54 -53.84
N SER A 3 8.63 -30.77 -52.62
CA SER A 3 8.49 -29.74 -51.60
C SER A 3 9.87 -29.22 -51.16
N PRO A 4 10.01 -27.90 -50.94
CA PRO A 4 11.28 -27.32 -50.50
C PRO A 4 11.61 -27.78 -49.08
N ARG A 5 12.87 -28.18 -48.87
CA ARG A 5 13.38 -28.54 -47.54
C ARG A 5 13.31 -27.30 -46.62
N PRO A 6 12.86 -27.45 -45.36
CA PRO A 6 12.85 -26.34 -44.41
C PRO A 6 14.28 -25.82 -44.16
N PRO A 7 14.44 -24.52 -43.87
CA PRO A 7 15.74 -23.90 -43.67
C PRO A 7 16.51 -24.59 -42.52
N PRO A 8 17.84 -24.71 -42.62
CA PRO A 8 18.64 -25.33 -41.55
C PRO A 8 18.45 -24.52 -40.26
N GLY A 9 17.83 -25.15 -39.26
CA GLY A 9 17.76 -24.58 -37.92
C GLY A 9 19.17 -24.32 -37.39
N ARG A 10 19.36 -23.19 -36.69
CA ARG A 10 20.63 -22.81 -36.03
C ARG A 10 21.23 -24.03 -35.34
N SER A 11 22.47 -24.38 -35.71
CA SER A 11 23.23 -25.45 -35.08
C SER A 11 23.21 -25.27 -33.57
N SER A 12 22.57 -26.21 -32.87
CA SER A 12 22.66 -26.34 -31.43
C SER A 12 24.13 -26.40 -31.05
N LYS A 13 24.68 -25.34 -30.43
CA LYS A 13 26.01 -25.41 -29.84
C LYS A 13 25.98 -26.55 -28.83
N LYS A 14 26.82 -27.57 -29.02
CA LYS A 14 26.85 -28.78 -28.18
C LYS A 14 27.32 -28.36 -26.78
N LEU A 15 26.36 -28.23 -25.87
CA LEU A 15 26.56 -27.92 -24.46
C LEU A 15 26.90 -29.17 -23.62
N GLU A 16 26.74 -30.36 -24.21
CA GLU A 16 26.96 -31.66 -23.56
C GLU A 16 28.37 -31.80 -22.93
N PRO A 17 29.48 -31.34 -23.55
CA PRO A 17 30.81 -31.50 -22.95
C PRO A 17 31.02 -30.69 -21.67
N HIS A 18 30.19 -29.68 -21.42
CA HIS A 18 30.29 -28.80 -20.25
C HIS A 18 29.15 -29.04 -19.25
N GLN A 19 28.37 -30.11 -19.41
CA GLN A 19 27.22 -30.40 -18.57
C GLN A 19 27.62 -30.54 -17.10
N GLU A 20 28.68 -31.27 -16.79
CA GLU A 20 29.14 -31.51 -15.42
C GLU A 20 29.58 -30.21 -14.73
N TRP A 21 30.35 -29.38 -15.45
CA TRP A 21 30.79 -28.08 -14.94
C TRP A 21 29.61 -27.12 -14.72
N ILE A 22 28.64 -27.09 -15.65
CA ILE A 22 27.43 -26.28 -15.49
C ILE A 22 26.60 -26.80 -14.31
N ALA A 23 26.49 -28.12 -14.14
CA ALA A 23 25.78 -28.74 -13.03
C ALA A 23 26.43 -28.40 -11.69
N GLU A 24 27.76 -28.47 -11.58
CA GLU A 24 28.52 -28.11 -10.39
C GLU A 24 28.30 -26.63 -10.03
N ARG A 25 28.42 -25.72 -11.00
CA ARG A 25 28.13 -24.29 -10.78
C ARG A 25 26.68 -24.05 -10.39
N TYR A 26 25.75 -24.80 -10.97
CA TYR A 26 24.34 -24.73 -10.63
C TYR A 26 24.05 -25.22 -9.19
N HIS A 27 24.71 -26.29 -8.76
CA HIS A 27 24.63 -26.80 -7.38
C HIS A 27 25.26 -25.83 -6.37
N ALA A 28 26.30 -25.10 -6.77
CA ALA A 28 26.88 -24.01 -5.99
C ALA A 28 25.98 -22.76 -5.89
N LYS A 29 24.73 -22.82 -6.39
CA LYS A 29 23.73 -21.73 -6.42
C LYS A 29 24.16 -20.49 -7.22
N ALA A 30 25.10 -20.63 -8.16
CA ALA A 30 25.45 -19.54 -9.06
C ALA A 30 24.24 -19.13 -9.92
N THR A 31 24.10 -17.84 -10.20
CA THR A 31 23.01 -17.36 -11.05
C THR A 31 23.25 -17.75 -12.51
N VAL A 32 22.17 -17.85 -13.29
CA VAL A 32 22.27 -18.18 -14.73
C VAL A 32 23.13 -17.13 -15.47
N GLU A 33 23.15 -15.89 -15.00
CA GLU A 33 23.95 -14.81 -15.58
C GLU A 33 25.44 -15.00 -15.28
N GLU A 34 25.81 -15.37 -14.05
CA GLU A 34 27.18 -15.72 -13.68
C GLU A 34 27.70 -16.90 -14.51
N ILE A 35 26.89 -17.97 -14.64
CA ILE A 35 27.26 -19.15 -15.44
C ILE A 35 27.49 -18.77 -16.91
N LEU A 36 26.74 -17.82 -17.47
CA LEU A 36 26.95 -17.35 -18.84
C LEU A 36 28.26 -16.57 -19.00
N VAL A 37 28.56 -15.67 -18.07
CA VAL A 37 29.81 -14.90 -18.09
C VAL A 37 31.01 -15.85 -17.98
N GLU A 38 30.91 -16.84 -17.11
CA GLU A 38 31.97 -17.84 -16.93
C GLU A 38 32.12 -18.79 -18.13
N LEU A 39 31.02 -19.21 -18.76
CA LEU A 39 31.07 -20.00 -20.00
C LEU A 39 31.74 -19.23 -21.14
N MET A 40 31.49 -17.92 -21.22
CA MET A 40 32.11 -17.06 -22.22
C MET A 40 33.60 -16.84 -21.94
N THR A 41 33.99 -16.65 -20.69
CA THR A 41 35.38 -16.34 -20.31
C THR A 41 36.29 -17.57 -20.25
N LYS A 42 35.84 -18.68 -19.66
CA LYS A 42 36.66 -19.88 -19.46
C LYS A 42 36.57 -20.90 -20.60
N HIS A 43 35.40 -21.00 -21.23
CA HIS A 43 35.13 -22.01 -22.25
C HIS A 43 34.91 -21.41 -23.64
N HIS A 44 34.97 -20.07 -23.78
CA HIS A 44 34.77 -19.33 -25.03
C HIS A 44 33.44 -19.66 -25.72
N LEU A 45 32.42 -20.05 -24.95
CA LEU A 45 31.11 -20.43 -25.45
C LEU A 45 30.10 -19.28 -25.28
N GLN A 46 29.83 -18.60 -26.38
CA GLN A 46 28.78 -17.57 -26.41
C GLN A 46 27.40 -18.22 -26.58
N ILE A 47 26.61 -18.24 -25.52
CA ILE A 47 25.30 -18.89 -25.48
C ILE A 47 24.25 -17.89 -24.99
N GLY A 48 23.05 -17.94 -25.55
CA GLY A 48 21.94 -17.10 -25.08
C GLY A 48 21.36 -17.64 -23.77
N ARG A 49 20.92 -16.74 -22.88
CA ARG A 49 20.25 -17.09 -21.60
C ARG A 49 19.15 -18.13 -21.76
N SER A 50 18.31 -18.00 -22.78
CA SER A 50 17.22 -18.93 -23.07
C SER A 50 17.73 -20.33 -23.43
N THR A 51 18.85 -20.44 -24.14
CA THR A 51 19.45 -21.73 -24.53
C THR A 51 20.04 -22.45 -23.31
N LEU A 52 20.77 -21.72 -22.46
CA LEU A 52 21.31 -22.28 -21.22
C LEU A 52 20.17 -22.71 -20.28
N THR A 53 19.13 -21.88 -20.13
CA THR A 53 17.96 -22.19 -19.28
C THR A 53 17.22 -23.44 -19.77
N LYS A 54 17.04 -23.58 -21.09
CA LYS A 54 16.43 -24.77 -21.69
C LYS A 54 17.29 -26.02 -21.46
N GLN A 55 18.60 -25.92 -21.61
CA GLN A 55 19.47 -27.09 -21.39
C GLN A 55 19.57 -27.48 -19.91
N ILE A 56 19.68 -26.53 -18.99
CA ILE A 56 19.58 -26.79 -17.54
C ILE A 56 18.25 -27.49 -17.22
N ALA A 57 17.14 -27.05 -17.83
CA ALA A 57 15.84 -27.69 -17.65
C ALA A 57 15.80 -29.11 -18.26
N ASN A 58 16.39 -29.32 -19.44
CA ASN A 58 16.50 -30.63 -20.08
C ASN A 58 17.35 -31.61 -19.27
N TRP A 59 18.38 -31.11 -18.58
CA TRP A 59 19.22 -31.89 -17.66
C TRP A 59 18.57 -32.15 -16.30
N GLY A 60 17.31 -31.75 -16.10
CA GLY A 60 16.58 -31.98 -14.85
C GLY A 60 17.03 -31.09 -13.69
N LEU A 61 17.98 -30.19 -13.91
CA LEU A 61 18.52 -29.23 -12.94
C LEU A 61 17.58 -28.05 -12.75
N ARG A 62 16.26 -28.27 -12.67
CA ARG A 62 15.32 -27.18 -12.40
C ARG A 62 15.23 -27.01 -10.90
N VAL A 63 15.72 -25.89 -10.36
CA VAL A 63 15.33 -25.44 -9.01
C VAL A 63 13.81 -25.24 -9.05
N ARG A 64 13.09 -26.29 -8.63
CA ARG A 64 11.70 -26.13 -8.23
C ARG A 64 11.75 -25.15 -7.07
N ARG A 65 11.14 -23.98 -7.26
CA ARG A 65 10.87 -23.11 -6.11
C ARG A 65 10.20 -23.99 -5.05
N PRO A 66 10.62 -23.89 -3.78
CA PRO A 66 9.99 -24.66 -2.72
C PRO A 66 8.49 -24.47 -2.85
N LYS A 67 7.78 -25.60 -2.88
CA LYS A 67 6.33 -25.58 -3.03
C LYS A 67 5.80 -24.74 -1.88
N TRP A 68 5.17 -23.62 -2.20
CA TRP A 68 4.54 -22.80 -1.19
C TRP A 68 3.51 -23.66 -0.47
N GLU A 69 3.67 -23.78 0.85
CA GLU A 69 2.76 -24.56 1.68
C GLU A 69 1.71 -23.64 2.28
N ASP A 70 0.46 -23.96 2.00
CA ASP A 70 -0.69 -23.31 2.60
C ASP A 70 -0.86 -23.79 4.03
N SER A 71 -0.08 -23.21 4.94
CA SER A 71 -0.16 -23.56 6.36
C SER A 71 -1.36 -22.89 7.02
N GLN A 72 -1.99 -23.59 7.97
CA GLN A 72 -3.09 -23.01 8.74
C GLN A 72 -2.63 -21.78 9.56
N ALA A 73 -1.38 -21.78 10.01
CA ALA A 73 -0.76 -20.65 10.70
C ALA A 73 -0.69 -19.40 9.82
N LEU A 74 -0.37 -19.57 8.53
CA LEU A 74 -0.38 -18.49 7.56
C LEU A 74 -1.80 -17.96 7.32
N ARG A 75 -2.79 -18.85 7.13
CA ARG A 75 -4.19 -18.43 6.97
C ARG A 75 -4.68 -17.59 8.15
N ARG A 76 -4.30 -17.95 9.39
CA ARG A 76 -4.61 -17.17 10.59
C ARG A 76 -3.94 -15.79 10.58
N HIS A 77 -2.68 -15.69 10.19
CA HIS A 77 -1.98 -14.41 10.09
C HIS A 77 -2.56 -13.50 9.01
N VAL A 78 -2.89 -14.07 7.84
CA VAL A 78 -3.52 -13.33 6.75
C VAL A 78 -4.89 -12.81 7.21
N LYS A 79 -5.69 -13.65 7.88
CA LYS A 79 -6.97 -13.23 8.48
C LYS A 79 -6.77 -12.10 9.49
N HIS A 80 -5.77 -12.20 10.37
CA HIS A 80 -5.45 -11.12 11.32
C HIS A 80 -5.07 -9.80 10.62
N CYS A 81 -4.25 -9.85 9.57
CA CYS A 81 -3.84 -8.67 8.81
C CYS A 81 -5.02 -7.95 8.15
N PHE A 82 -6.01 -8.68 7.65
CA PHE A 82 -7.17 -8.10 6.97
C PHE A 82 -8.33 -7.76 7.91
N ASP A 83 -8.64 -8.61 8.90
CA ASP A 83 -9.76 -8.40 9.82
C ASP A 83 -9.43 -7.41 10.95
N ARG A 84 -8.24 -7.52 11.57
CA ARG A 84 -7.84 -6.70 12.71
C ARG A 84 -7.08 -5.45 12.30
N LEU A 85 -6.04 -5.62 11.48
CA LEU A 85 -5.14 -4.52 11.11
C LEU A 85 -5.59 -3.76 9.85
N GLN A 86 -6.57 -4.31 9.11
CA GLN A 86 -7.18 -3.67 7.94
C GLN A 86 -6.15 -3.24 6.87
N LEU A 87 -5.08 -4.02 6.72
CA LEU A 87 -3.98 -3.70 5.83
C LEU A 87 -4.36 -3.87 4.35
N THR A 88 -3.74 -3.07 3.48
CA THR A 88 -3.80 -3.30 2.03
C THR A 88 -3.03 -4.57 1.66
N ASP A 89 -3.28 -5.15 0.48
CA ASP A 89 -2.59 -6.38 0.05
C ASP A 89 -1.06 -6.22 0.08
N GLU A 90 -0.53 -5.04 -0.24
CA GLU A 90 0.91 -4.76 -0.16
C GLU A 90 1.43 -4.66 1.27
N ALA A 91 0.72 -3.92 2.13
CA ALA A 91 1.10 -3.77 3.53
C ALA A 91 0.97 -5.10 4.30
N ALA A 92 -0.08 -5.87 4.03
CA ALA A 92 -0.26 -7.22 4.57
C ALA A 92 0.87 -8.16 4.12
N ARG A 93 1.34 -8.05 2.86
CA ARG A 93 2.50 -8.82 2.41
C ARG A 93 3.76 -8.47 3.18
N LEU A 94 4.03 -7.18 3.37
CA LEU A 94 5.20 -6.72 4.13
C LEU A 94 5.14 -7.20 5.57
N GLU A 95 3.96 -7.12 6.19
CA GLU A 95 3.76 -7.63 7.55
C GLU A 95 3.99 -9.14 7.62
N LEU A 96 3.41 -9.92 6.70
CA LEU A 96 3.63 -11.36 6.62
C LEU A 96 5.12 -11.71 6.39
N GLN A 97 5.85 -10.89 5.63
CA GLN A 97 7.28 -11.07 5.39
C GLN A 97 8.10 -10.84 6.67
N LYS A 98 7.71 -9.91 7.55
CA LYS A 98 8.34 -9.74 8.87
C LYS A 98 8.14 -10.97 9.76
N HIS A 99 6.99 -11.63 9.66
CA HIS A 99 6.69 -12.88 10.37
C HIS A 99 7.31 -14.12 9.71
N GLY A 100 8.21 -13.93 8.73
CA GLY A 100 8.95 -15.02 8.07
C GLY A 100 8.22 -15.69 6.90
N TYR A 101 7.06 -15.19 6.49
CA TYR A 101 6.32 -15.72 5.36
C TYR A 101 6.66 -14.98 4.06
N ASP A 102 7.46 -15.59 3.18
CA ASP A 102 7.71 -15.06 1.84
C ASP A 102 6.59 -15.44 0.86
N ILE A 103 5.69 -14.50 0.60
CA ILE A 103 4.50 -14.72 -0.23
C ILE A 103 4.47 -13.71 -1.37
N ALA A 104 4.30 -14.21 -2.59
CA ALA A 104 4.12 -13.37 -3.76
C ALA A 104 2.77 -12.62 -3.71
N PRO A 105 2.67 -11.38 -4.20
CA PRO A 105 1.44 -10.58 -4.16
C PRO A 105 0.23 -11.28 -4.79
N THR A 106 0.44 -11.94 -5.94
CA THR A 106 -0.60 -12.70 -6.64
C THR A 106 -1.10 -13.90 -5.85
N ARG A 107 -0.23 -14.52 -5.05
CA ARG A 107 -0.56 -15.65 -4.18
C ARG A 107 -1.33 -15.19 -2.96
N LEU A 108 -0.92 -14.09 -2.33
CA LEU A 108 -1.68 -13.48 -1.24
C LEU A 108 -3.10 -13.12 -1.70
N ALA A 109 -3.23 -12.51 -2.89
CA ALA A 109 -4.54 -12.19 -3.46
C ALA A 109 -5.39 -13.45 -3.73
N LYS A 110 -4.78 -14.54 -4.19
CA LYS A 110 -5.48 -15.82 -4.41
C LYS A 110 -5.92 -16.44 -3.08
N LEU A 111 -5.01 -16.55 -2.11
CA LEU A 111 -5.29 -17.08 -0.78
C LEU A 111 -6.39 -16.27 -0.08
N ARG A 112 -6.34 -14.94 -0.20
CA ARG A 112 -7.38 -14.04 0.30
C ARG A 112 -8.75 -14.36 -0.28
N LYS A 113 -8.85 -14.61 -1.59
CA LYS A 113 -10.09 -15.02 -2.26
C LYS A 113 -10.55 -16.41 -1.82
N GLU A 114 -9.65 -17.37 -1.69
CA GLU A 114 -9.98 -18.73 -1.20
C GLU A 114 -10.50 -18.72 0.24
N MET A 115 -10.08 -17.75 1.04
CA MET A 115 -10.60 -17.51 2.38
C MET A 115 -11.88 -16.66 2.40
N GLY A 116 -12.47 -16.35 1.23
CA GLY A 116 -13.71 -15.58 1.12
C GLY A 116 -13.56 -14.07 1.41
N MET A 117 -12.33 -13.57 1.57
CA MET A 117 -12.07 -12.16 1.87
C MET A 117 -12.06 -11.33 0.58
N TYR A 118 -13.22 -11.08 -0.02
CA TYR A 118 -13.32 -10.32 -1.27
C TYR A 118 -13.35 -8.80 -1.03
N LYS A 119 -12.55 -8.04 -1.81
CA LYS A 119 -12.64 -6.56 -1.86
C LYS A 119 -13.95 -6.05 -2.47
N ARG A 120 -14.65 -6.89 -3.26
CA ARG A 120 -15.93 -6.57 -3.90
C ARG A 120 -16.97 -7.57 -3.44
N THR A 121 -18.09 -7.09 -2.93
CA THR A 121 -19.23 -7.91 -2.56
C THR A 121 -19.87 -8.54 -3.79
N GLU A 122 -19.99 -9.86 -3.80
CA GLU A 122 -20.77 -10.59 -4.79
C GLU A 122 -22.24 -10.16 -4.74
N LYS A 123 -22.93 -10.11 -5.89
CA LYS A 123 -24.28 -9.51 -5.99
C LYS A 123 -25.27 -10.15 -5.02
N GLU A 124 -25.13 -11.45 -4.76
CA GLU A 124 -25.98 -12.25 -3.87
C GLU A 124 -25.75 -11.94 -2.38
N GLN A 125 -24.53 -11.56 -2.00
CA GLN A 125 -24.16 -11.25 -0.61
C GLN A 125 -24.41 -9.78 -0.24
N ARG A 126 -24.77 -8.95 -1.22
CA ARG A 126 -25.09 -7.53 -1.00
C ARG A 126 -26.20 -7.29 0.03
N PRO A 127 -27.38 -7.93 -0.04
CA PRO A 127 -28.45 -7.65 0.93
C PRO A 127 -28.03 -7.95 2.37
N LEU A 128 -27.25 -9.00 2.59
CA LEU A 128 -26.74 -9.35 3.92
C LEU A 128 -25.81 -8.26 4.48
N GLN A 129 -24.90 -7.75 3.65
CA GLN A 129 -23.98 -6.68 4.05
C GLN A 129 -24.70 -5.33 4.22
N GLU A 130 -25.70 -5.04 3.38
CA GLU A 130 -26.53 -3.85 3.53
C GLU A 130 -27.29 -3.88 4.86
N GLY A 131 -27.82 -5.03 5.26
CA GLY A 131 -28.45 -5.21 6.58
C GLY A 131 -27.48 -5.00 7.75
N GLN A 132 -26.24 -5.48 7.64
CA GLN A 132 -25.21 -5.23 8.67
C GLN A 132 -24.85 -3.75 8.78
N VAL A 133 -24.69 -3.06 7.64
CA VAL A 133 -24.41 -1.62 7.61
C VAL A 133 -25.60 -0.83 8.16
N GLU A 134 -26.83 -1.26 7.88
CA GLU A 134 -28.04 -0.66 8.43
C GLU A 134 -28.11 -0.80 9.95
N GLU A 135 -27.81 -1.98 10.49
CA GLU A 135 -27.81 -2.21 11.94
C GLU A 135 -26.76 -1.36 12.66
N ILE A 136 -25.56 -1.26 12.10
CA ILE A 136 -24.48 -0.40 12.61
C ILE A 136 -24.92 1.07 12.57
N LEU A 137 -25.47 1.52 11.44
CA LEU A 137 -25.95 2.90 11.30
C LEU A 137 -27.06 3.23 12.31
N ARG A 138 -27.97 2.28 12.57
CA ARG A 138 -29.05 2.48 13.54
C ARG A 138 -28.52 2.70 14.95
N LYS A 139 -27.54 1.89 15.37
CA LYS A 139 -26.87 2.04 16.68
C LYS A 139 -26.09 3.36 16.76
N GLU A 140 -25.38 3.73 15.70
CA GLU A 140 -24.56 4.96 15.71
C GLU A 140 -25.42 6.24 15.56
N PHE A 141 -26.63 6.15 15.01
CA PHE A 141 -27.57 7.28 14.91
C PHE A 141 -28.31 7.59 16.22
N GLU A 142 -28.16 6.76 17.25
CA GLU A 142 -28.60 7.09 18.61
C GLU A 142 -27.84 8.30 19.16
N ASP A 143 -26.58 8.49 18.73
CA ASP A 143 -25.81 9.70 19.05
C ASP A 143 -26.21 10.85 18.10
N PRO A 144 -26.80 11.94 18.62
CA PRO A 144 -27.20 13.09 17.81
C PRO A 144 -26.00 13.74 17.10
N GLN A 145 -24.80 13.71 17.69
CA GLN A 145 -23.61 14.28 17.08
C GLN A 145 -23.22 13.54 15.80
N ILE A 146 -23.34 12.20 15.80
CA ILE A 146 -23.04 11.35 14.64
C ILE A 146 -24.14 11.49 13.59
N ARG A 147 -25.40 11.53 14.02
CA ARG A 147 -26.57 11.70 13.15
C ARG A 147 -26.51 13.00 12.33
N ASP A 148 -26.03 14.08 12.95
CA ASP A 148 -25.94 15.40 12.32
C ASP A 148 -24.64 15.65 11.54
N MET A 149 -23.69 14.70 11.56
CA MET A 149 -22.48 14.81 10.73
C MET A 149 -22.84 14.86 9.25
N SER A 150 -22.01 15.58 8.48
CA SER A 150 -22.08 15.50 7.02
C SER A 150 -21.78 14.09 6.52
N LEU A 151 -22.39 13.68 5.42
CA LEU A 151 -22.23 12.32 4.86
C LEU A 151 -20.76 11.92 4.65
N LYS A 152 -19.91 12.87 4.23
CA LYS A 152 -18.46 12.64 4.06
C LYS A 152 -17.76 12.38 5.40
N LYS A 153 -18.12 13.11 6.45
CA LYS A 153 -17.57 12.92 7.81
C LYS A 153 -18.09 11.60 8.42
N LEU A 154 -19.37 11.29 8.23
CA LEU A 154 -19.98 10.03 8.64
C LEU A 154 -19.29 8.84 7.99
N HIS A 155 -19.03 8.89 6.67
CA HIS A 155 -18.26 7.86 5.97
C HIS A 155 -16.85 7.71 6.55
N LYS A 156 -16.14 8.82 6.81
CA LYS A 156 -14.79 8.75 7.39
C LYS A 156 -14.81 8.12 8.78
N TYR A 157 -15.80 8.47 9.60
CA TYR A 157 -15.98 7.91 10.94
C TYR A 157 -16.28 6.41 10.90
N LEU A 158 -17.27 6.00 10.11
CA LEU A 158 -17.68 4.60 9.99
C LEU A 158 -16.64 3.74 9.29
N HIS A 159 -15.88 4.30 8.36
CA HIS A 159 -14.73 3.61 7.77
C HIS A 159 -13.61 3.41 8.81
N ALA A 160 -13.35 4.39 9.68
CA ALA A 160 -12.32 4.26 10.71
C ALA A 160 -12.73 3.30 11.84
N LYS A 161 -14.01 3.32 12.25
CA LYS A 161 -14.52 2.54 13.38
C LYS A 161 -14.94 1.11 13.01
N HIS A 162 -15.68 0.99 11.89
CA HIS A 162 -16.34 -0.27 11.49
C HIS A 162 -15.85 -0.80 10.13
N ASN A 163 -14.90 -0.12 9.49
CA ASN A 163 -14.34 -0.53 8.18
C ASN A 163 -15.43 -0.78 7.13
N ILE A 164 -16.44 0.09 7.06
CA ILE A 164 -17.50 -0.01 6.07
C ILE A 164 -16.99 0.51 4.73
N TRP A 165 -16.90 -0.38 3.73
CA TRP A 165 -16.48 -0.05 2.37
C TRP A 165 -17.69 0.26 1.47
N GLY A 166 -17.64 1.38 0.76
CA GLY A 166 -18.64 1.75 -0.23
C GLY A 166 -19.43 2.98 0.17
N ARG A 167 -18.85 4.14 -0.13
CA ARG A 167 -19.40 5.47 0.15
C ARG A 167 -20.84 5.62 -0.32
N ASP A 168 -21.12 5.27 -1.57
CA ASP A 168 -22.42 5.55 -2.16
C ASP A 168 -23.51 4.63 -1.56
N ARG A 169 -23.18 3.36 -1.28
CA ARG A 169 -24.07 2.42 -0.57
C ARG A 169 -24.42 2.92 0.83
N LEU A 170 -23.42 3.38 1.58
CA LEU A 170 -23.63 3.96 2.90
C LEU A 170 -24.59 5.16 2.83
N TYR A 171 -24.44 6.02 1.82
CA TYR A 171 -25.28 7.20 1.66
C TYR A 171 -26.73 6.83 1.33
N ASP A 172 -26.94 5.81 0.50
CA ASP A 172 -28.28 5.35 0.17
C ASP A 172 -28.97 4.70 1.38
N ILE A 173 -28.26 3.87 2.16
CA ILE A 173 -28.79 3.28 3.40
C ILE A 173 -29.09 4.38 4.43
N ALA A 174 -28.17 5.32 4.62
CA ALA A 174 -28.38 6.45 5.54
C ALA A 174 -29.57 7.34 5.12
N ARG A 175 -29.80 7.52 3.81
CA ARG A 175 -30.96 8.27 3.29
C ARG A 175 -32.27 7.51 3.51
N LYS A 176 -32.26 6.18 3.40
CA LYS A 176 -33.42 5.33 3.72
C LYS A 176 -33.77 5.38 5.21
N LEU A 177 -32.76 5.33 6.08
CA LEU A 177 -32.95 5.35 7.54
C LEU A 177 -33.38 6.71 8.09
N ASP A 178 -32.87 7.80 7.52
CA ASP A 178 -33.14 9.17 7.99
C ASP A 178 -33.39 10.09 6.80
N PRO A 179 -34.61 10.08 6.23
CA PRO A 179 -34.95 10.83 5.03
C PRO A 179 -34.86 12.35 5.24
N GLU A 180 -35.03 12.83 6.47
CA GLU A 180 -34.88 14.24 6.83
C GLU A 180 -33.42 14.65 7.10
N GLY A 181 -32.53 13.69 7.33
CA GLY A 181 -31.12 13.93 7.65
C GLY A 181 -30.38 14.80 6.63
N PRO A 182 -30.54 14.61 5.30
CA PRO A 182 -29.97 15.50 4.29
C PRO A 182 -30.36 16.97 4.47
N ALA A 183 -31.62 17.26 4.79
CA ALA A 183 -32.12 18.62 4.98
C ALA A 183 -31.54 19.25 6.26
N ARG A 184 -31.44 18.49 7.35
CA ARG A 184 -30.79 18.96 8.60
C ARG A 184 -29.31 19.23 8.39
N ARG A 185 -28.58 18.32 7.75
CA ARG A 185 -27.16 18.48 7.40
C ARG A 185 -26.90 19.72 6.53
N LEU A 186 -27.77 19.99 5.56
CA LEU A 186 -27.66 21.17 4.70
C LEU A 186 -27.78 22.47 5.50
N LYS A 187 -28.74 22.54 6.44
CA LYS A 187 -28.90 23.70 7.35
C LYS A 187 -27.66 23.92 8.21
N ILE A 188 -27.08 22.85 8.76
CA ILE A 188 -25.85 22.92 9.56
C ILE A 188 -24.68 23.41 8.71
N GLN A 189 -24.52 22.87 7.50
CA GLN A 189 -23.46 23.28 6.58
C GLN A 189 -23.59 24.76 6.20
N MET A 190 -24.80 25.25 5.93
CA MET A 190 -25.05 26.68 5.67
C MET A 190 -24.73 27.57 6.87
N LYS A 191 -24.96 27.10 8.10
CA LYS A 191 -24.59 27.81 9.32
C LYS A 191 -23.07 27.88 9.49
N GLU A 192 -22.37 26.78 9.24
CA GLU A 192 -20.90 26.71 9.29
C GLU A 192 -20.24 27.62 8.24
N THR A 193 -20.75 27.64 7.01
CA THR A 193 -20.19 28.50 5.95
C THR A 193 -20.39 29.98 6.27
N ARG A 194 -21.58 30.38 6.75
CA ARG A 194 -21.85 31.75 7.20
C ARG A 194 -20.96 32.16 8.38
N ALA A 195 -20.76 31.27 9.35
CA ALA A 195 -19.86 31.53 10.48
C ALA A 195 -18.42 31.74 10.03
N LYS A 196 -17.93 30.92 9.08
CA LYS A 196 -16.59 31.08 8.50
C LYS A 196 -16.43 32.38 7.73
N GLN A 197 -17.45 32.79 6.97
CA GLN A 197 -17.45 34.07 6.25
C GLN A 197 -17.35 35.24 7.23
N ARG A 198 -18.18 35.27 8.27
CA ARG A 198 -18.12 36.30 9.33
C ARG A 198 -16.75 36.33 10.03
N ALA A 199 -16.18 35.17 10.36
CA ALA A 199 -14.86 35.10 10.96
C ALA A 199 -13.75 35.62 10.03
N ALA A 200 -13.87 35.36 8.71
CA ALA A 200 -12.93 35.89 7.72
C ALA A 200 -13.06 37.42 7.56
N GLU A 201 -14.27 37.96 7.59
CA GLU A 201 -14.53 39.40 7.57
C GLU A 201 -13.95 40.09 8.82
N LEU A 202 -14.17 39.54 10.01
CA LEU A 202 -13.59 40.07 11.26
C LEU A 202 -12.05 40.08 11.23
N ARG A 203 -11.43 39.04 10.66
CA ARG A 203 -9.96 39.00 10.48
C ARG A 203 -9.45 40.06 9.49
N LYS A 204 -10.21 40.35 8.43
CA LYS A 204 -9.87 41.42 7.49
C LYS A 204 -9.96 42.80 8.13
N HIS A 205 -10.95 43.03 8.99
CA HIS A 205 -11.08 44.31 9.71
C HIS A 205 -10.01 44.49 10.80
N GLN A 206 -9.58 43.41 11.47
CA GLN A 206 -8.50 43.49 12.48
C GLN A 206 -7.09 43.60 11.86
N GLY A 207 -6.88 43.12 10.63
CA GLY A 207 -5.61 43.28 9.91
C GLY A 207 -5.45 44.62 9.17
N GLY A 208 -6.44 45.51 9.23
CA GLY A 208 -6.44 46.81 8.52
C GLY A 208 -6.29 48.04 9.42
N GLN A 209 -6.03 47.86 10.73
CA GLN A 209 -5.77 48.95 11.68
C GLN A 209 -4.38 48.77 12.30
N GLY A 210 -3.35 49.12 11.52
CA GLY A 210 -1.96 48.99 11.94
C GLY A 210 -0.97 49.45 10.87
N GLU A 211 -1.31 50.46 10.07
CA GLU A 211 -0.31 51.24 9.34
C GLU A 211 -0.28 52.63 10.00
N GLU A 212 0.58 52.72 11.02
CA GLU A 212 1.01 54.00 11.59
C GLU A 212 1.90 54.67 10.52
N GLU A 213 1.43 55.80 9.99
CA GLU A 213 2.15 56.65 9.03
C GLU A 213 3.51 57.04 9.61
N VAL A 214 4.58 56.48 9.05
CA VAL A 214 5.94 57.03 9.20
C VAL A 214 6.14 58.09 8.12
N PRO A 215 6.55 59.33 8.47
CA PRO A 215 6.77 60.40 7.49
C PRO A 215 7.86 60.05 6.47
N ARG A 216 7.56 60.34 5.20
CA ARG A 216 8.38 60.08 4.02
C ARG A 216 9.44 61.17 3.84
N GLU A 217 10.71 60.84 4.03
CA GLU A 217 11.85 61.67 3.57
C GLU A 217 12.30 61.28 2.14
N PRO A 218 12.92 62.22 1.39
CA PRO A 218 13.08 62.12 -0.06
C PRO A 218 14.30 61.30 -0.53
N ASP A 219 14.24 60.96 -1.82
CA ASP A 219 15.05 59.99 -2.57
C ASP A 219 16.57 60.02 -2.35
N ALA A 220 17.12 58.84 -2.06
CA ALA A 220 18.54 58.50 -2.23
C ALA A 220 18.67 57.32 -3.24
N PRO A 221 19.72 57.30 -4.08
CA PRO A 221 19.81 56.39 -5.23
C PRO A 221 19.95 54.92 -4.83
N GLN A 222 19.17 54.07 -5.51
CA GLN A 222 19.15 52.62 -5.37
C GLN A 222 20.54 52.00 -5.56
N GLN A 223 21.15 51.53 -4.48
CA GLN A 223 22.14 50.45 -4.56
C GLN A 223 21.40 49.12 -4.66
N GLN A 224 21.58 48.42 -5.78
CA GLN A 224 21.14 47.03 -5.96
C GLN A 224 21.83 46.14 -4.93
N LEU A 225 21.05 45.63 -3.98
CA LEU A 225 21.49 44.53 -3.11
C LEU A 225 21.46 43.20 -3.90
N PRO A 226 22.49 42.36 -3.77
CA PRO A 226 22.53 41.07 -4.45
C PRO A 226 21.49 40.11 -3.90
N LEU A 227 20.91 39.32 -4.80
CA LEU A 227 19.87 38.31 -4.54
C LEU A 227 20.30 37.33 -3.43
N PRO A 228 19.40 36.97 -2.49
CA PRO A 228 19.70 35.94 -1.51
C PRO A 228 19.82 34.57 -2.19
N ALA A 229 20.96 33.91 -1.97
CA ALA A 229 21.17 32.52 -2.34
C ALA A 229 20.09 31.65 -1.69
N GLY A 230 19.46 30.78 -2.49
CA GLY A 230 18.46 29.83 -2.02
C GLY A 230 19.01 28.91 -0.92
N PRO A 231 18.14 28.31 -0.10
CA PRO A 231 18.57 27.47 1.01
C PRO A 231 19.37 26.27 0.48
N ALA A 232 20.66 26.24 0.84
CA ALA A 232 21.49 25.06 0.68
C ALA A 232 20.97 23.98 1.64
N TYR A 233 20.40 22.91 1.10
CA TYR A 233 20.07 21.73 1.88
C TYR A 233 21.38 21.08 2.35
N PRO A 234 21.59 20.90 3.68
CA PRO A 234 22.72 20.12 4.14
C PRO A 234 22.52 18.64 3.74
N PRO A 235 23.59 17.94 3.31
CA PRO A 235 23.53 16.50 3.14
C PRO A 235 23.21 15.86 4.49
N SER A 236 22.17 15.02 4.52
CA SER A 236 21.75 14.27 5.71
C SER A 236 22.85 13.32 6.15
N THR A 237 23.42 13.56 7.33
CA THR A 237 24.43 12.70 7.99
C THR A 237 23.91 12.08 9.27
N ASP A 238 22.66 11.63 9.30
CA ASP A 238 22.07 10.93 10.47
C ASP A 238 21.52 9.55 10.12
N ALA A 239 22.39 8.71 9.53
CA ALA A 239 22.12 7.28 9.34
C ALA A 239 22.88 6.38 10.33
N ALA A 240 23.61 6.94 11.31
CA ALA A 240 24.55 6.17 12.13
C ALA A 240 24.18 6.01 13.61
N ASN A 241 23.06 6.57 14.09
CA ASN A 241 22.74 6.54 15.53
C ASN A 241 21.30 6.08 15.84
N TYR A 242 20.79 5.10 15.09
CA TYR A 242 19.55 4.40 15.46
C TYR A 242 19.91 3.13 16.24
N ASP A 243 19.88 3.23 17.57
CA ASP A 243 19.96 2.07 18.47
C ASP A 243 18.54 1.52 18.72
N PRO A 244 18.18 0.34 18.17
CA PRO A 244 16.84 -0.25 18.33
C PRO A 244 16.59 -0.83 19.74
N ALA A 245 17.55 -0.80 20.67
CA ALA A 245 17.44 -1.46 21.96
C ALA A 245 16.64 -0.68 23.03
N LEU A 246 16.29 0.59 22.81
CA LEU A 246 15.69 1.46 23.84
C LEU A 246 14.15 1.50 23.89
N ILE A 247 13.43 0.74 23.05
CA ILE A 247 11.96 0.82 22.95
C ILE A 247 11.23 -0.24 23.81
N TYR A 248 11.94 -1.17 24.45
CA TYR A 248 11.32 -2.18 25.33
C TYR A 248 11.73 -2.01 26.80
N SER A 249 11.15 -1.01 27.48
CA SER A 249 11.04 -1.02 28.94
C SER A 249 9.85 -0.19 29.41
N GLN A 250 8.65 -0.76 29.29
CA GLN A 250 7.49 -0.43 30.11
C GLN A 250 6.63 -1.70 30.27
N PRO A 251 6.54 -2.29 31.49
CA PRO A 251 5.62 -3.39 31.75
C PRO A 251 4.26 -2.81 32.14
N TYR A 252 3.26 -2.91 31.25
CA TYR A 252 1.87 -2.62 31.64
C TYR A 252 1.24 -3.89 32.21
N GLY A 253 1.11 -3.89 33.53
CA GLY A 253 0.46 -4.91 34.33
C GLY A 253 -1.03 -5.03 33.99
N TYR A 254 -1.48 -6.26 33.78
CA TYR A 254 -2.87 -6.66 33.85
C TYR A 254 -3.29 -6.69 35.32
N HIS A 255 -4.22 -5.82 35.73
CA HIS A 255 -5.06 -6.10 36.90
C HIS A 255 -6.36 -6.74 36.42
N GLN A 256 -6.51 -8.01 36.79
CA GLN A 256 -7.75 -8.76 36.79
C GLN A 256 -8.73 -8.15 37.80
N ALA A 257 -9.99 -8.00 37.42
CA ALA A 257 -11.12 -7.95 38.35
C ALA A 257 -12.37 -8.50 37.65
N PHE A 258 -12.58 -9.82 37.79
CA PHE A 258 -13.90 -10.43 37.74
C PHE A 258 -14.02 -11.33 38.98
N SER A 259 -14.80 -10.87 39.93
CA SER A 259 -15.60 -11.68 40.86
C SER A 259 -16.86 -10.88 41.12
#